data_AF-A0A920E6R8-F1
#
_entry.id   AF-A0A920E6R8-F1
#
_cell.length_a   1.000
_cell.length_b   1.000
_cell.length_c   1.000
_cell.angle_alpha   90.00
_cell.angle_beta   90.00
_cell.angle_gamma   90.00
#
_symmetry.space_group_name_H-M   'P 1'
#
loop_
_entity.id
_entity.type
_entity.pdbx_description
1 polymer ?
#
loop_
_entity_poly.entity_id
_entity_poly.type
_entity_poly.pdbx_seq_one_letter_code
_entity_poly.pdbx_strand_id
1 'polypeptide(L)'
;MNIVTRFLISLLVNHCLIAQLDLNNQNNIDPLSETPLFSIPSEMTFEEYKDMNRRFNIAIAWSAIPIPGITHYYAGEKKMAKRLLYMGLGGIASIIIGGSMNGEPSWPDTTNSEIRDLYAIYNLGTDDEEWYEKIPVSIENNQTSYKLEKINKESDNAGGLFIAAGIIILAGDFIYDRLWGLKKIEEKRDRVRYKYGKKIKMSFTPKIGFQNGHLGLSLNSNFNIKI
;
A
#
# COMPACT_ATOMS: atom_id res chain seq x y z
N MET A 1 2.32 -29.22 -13.16
CA MET A 1 1.23 -28.48 -13.83
C MET A 1 1.82 -27.76 -15.04
N ASN A 2 1.37 -28.12 -16.25
CA ASN A 2 2.02 -27.70 -17.49
C ASN A 2 1.73 -26.22 -17.80
N ILE A 3 2.60 -25.59 -18.60
CA ILE A 3 2.51 -24.16 -18.98
C ILE A 3 1.14 -23.80 -19.56
N VAL A 4 0.57 -24.68 -20.38
CA VAL A 4 -0.76 -24.50 -20.98
C VAL A 4 -1.86 -24.44 -19.91
N THR A 5 -1.74 -25.26 -18.86
CA THR A 5 -2.70 -25.28 -17.75
C THR A 5 -2.61 -23.99 -16.93
N ARG A 6 -1.41 -23.46 -16.70
CA ARG A 6 -1.20 -22.16 -16.02
C ARG A 6 -1.78 -21.00 -16.83
N PHE A 7 -1.61 -21.03 -18.16
CA PHE A 7 -2.13 -19.99 -19.05
C PHE A 7 -3.66 -20.01 -19.11
N LEU A 8 -4.26 -21.20 -19.21
CA LEU A 8 -5.71 -21.36 -19.18
C LEU A 8 -6.32 -20.90 -17.86
N ILE A 9 -5.70 -21.22 -16.72
CA ILE A 9 -6.15 -20.74 -15.41
C ILE A 9 -6.08 -19.20 -15.34
N SER A 10 -4.98 -18.60 -15.80
CA SER A 10 -4.83 -17.14 -15.86
C SER A 10 -5.91 -16.47 -16.73
N LEU A 11 -6.24 -17.08 -17.87
CA LEU A 11 -7.29 -16.60 -18.77
C LEU A 11 -8.67 -16.71 -18.12
N LEU A 12 -8.96 -17.82 -17.44
CA LEU A 12 -10.21 -18.08 -16.74
C LEU A 12 -10.42 -17.12 -15.56
N VAL A 13 -9.35 -16.84 -14.80
CA VAL A 13 -9.37 -15.85 -13.71
C VAL A 13 -9.63 -14.44 -14.26
N ASN A 14 -8.97 -14.06 -15.36
CA ASN A 14 -9.25 -12.77 -16.02
C ASN A 14 -10.70 -12.67 -16.51
N HIS A 15 -11.23 -13.73 -17.12
CA HIS A 15 -12.61 -13.73 -17.60
C HIS A 15 -13.62 -13.65 -16.44
N CYS A 16 -13.32 -14.31 -15.32
CA CYS A 16 -14.16 -14.24 -14.13
C CYS A 16 -14.14 -12.84 -13.48
N LEU A 17 -13.00 -12.13 -13.53
CA LEU A 17 -12.90 -10.73 -13.09
C LEU A 17 -13.67 -9.78 -14.01
N ILE A 18 -13.63 -10.00 -15.33
CA ILE A 18 -14.39 -9.21 -16.31
C ILE A 18 -15.91 -9.46 -16.15
N ALA A 19 -16.33 -10.71 -15.91
CA ALA A 19 -17.74 -11.03 -15.67
C ALA A 19 -18.30 -10.41 -14.36
N GLN A 20 -17.46 -10.25 -13.32
CA GLN A 20 -17.84 -9.53 -12.09
C GLN A 20 -18.01 -8.02 -12.34
N LEU A 21 -17.26 -7.44 -13.29
CA LEU A 21 -17.45 -6.06 -13.72
C LEU A 21 -18.78 -5.86 -14.47
N ASP A 22 -19.20 -6.81 -15.31
CA ASP A 22 -20.45 -6.72 -16.09
C ASP A 22 -21.72 -6.97 -15.26
N LEU A 23 -21.68 -7.81 -14.22
CA LEU A 23 -22.83 -8.04 -13.32
C LEU A 23 -23.23 -6.78 -12.52
N ASN A 24 -22.31 -5.85 -12.30
CA ASN A 24 -22.62 -4.53 -11.71
C ASN A 24 -23.37 -3.60 -12.67
N ASN A 25 -23.45 -3.94 -13.96
CA ASN A 25 -23.99 -3.06 -15.01
C ASN A 25 -25.47 -3.37 -15.34
N GLN A 26 -26.00 -4.53 -14.94
CA GLN A 26 -27.40 -4.93 -15.26
C GLN A 26 -28.46 -4.46 -14.25
N ASN A 27 -28.05 -4.09 -13.03
CA ASN A 27 -28.92 -3.41 -12.08
C ASN A 27 -28.52 -1.93 -12.05
N ASN A 28 -29.34 -1.09 -12.67
CA ASN A 28 -29.14 0.36 -12.85
C ASN A 28 -29.25 1.17 -11.52
N ILE A 29 -28.69 0.64 -10.43
CA ILE A 29 -28.33 1.37 -9.23
C ILE A 29 -26.83 1.55 -9.37
N ASP A 30 -26.40 2.62 -10.03
CA ASP A 30 -25.00 2.97 -10.04
C ASP A 30 -24.56 3.10 -8.55
N PRO A 31 -23.68 2.22 -8.05
CA PRO A 31 -23.23 2.26 -6.66
C PRO A 31 -22.41 3.54 -6.36
N LEU A 32 -22.15 4.36 -7.39
CA LEU A 32 -21.52 5.68 -7.37
C LEU A 32 -22.52 6.82 -7.67
N SER A 33 -23.77 6.53 -8.05
CA SER A 33 -24.75 7.56 -8.44
C SER A 33 -25.22 8.37 -7.24
N GLU A 34 -25.05 9.68 -7.40
CA GLU A 34 -25.37 10.75 -6.46
C GLU A 34 -26.85 11.14 -6.62
N THR A 35 -27.77 10.43 -5.98
CA THR A 35 -29.03 11.07 -5.60
C THR A 35 -28.85 11.65 -4.20
N PRO A 36 -28.72 12.98 -4.05
CA PRO A 36 -28.65 13.59 -2.72
C PRO A 36 -29.95 13.27 -1.97
N LEU A 37 -29.84 12.55 -0.85
CA LEU A 37 -30.99 12.18 -0.01
C LEU A 37 -31.65 13.40 0.68
N PHE A 38 -31.07 14.59 0.54
CA PHE A 38 -31.53 15.83 1.16
C PHE A 38 -31.35 17.03 0.21
N SER A 39 -32.25 18.00 0.30
CA SER A 39 -32.13 19.29 -0.40
C SER A 39 -30.84 20.01 0.02
N ILE A 40 -30.02 20.42 -0.95
CA ILE A 40 -28.77 21.14 -0.72
C ILE A 40 -29.11 22.53 -0.16
N PRO A 41 -28.57 22.94 1.01
CA PRO A 41 -28.77 24.30 1.51
C PRO A 41 -28.23 25.33 0.51
N SER A 42 -28.97 26.41 0.27
CA SER A 42 -28.58 27.48 -0.67
C SER A 42 -27.23 28.14 -0.35
N GLU A 43 -26.81 28.06 0.91
CA GLU A 43 -25.56 28.63 1.42
C GLU A 43 -24.37 27.64 1.37
N MET A 44 -24.56 26.43 0.83
CA MET A 44 -23.52 25.40 0.73
C MET A 44 -22.63 25.63 -0.48
N THR A 45 -21.32 25.74 -0.25
CA THR A 45 -20.36 25.82 -1.35
C THR A 45 -20.21 24.46 -2.04
N PHE A 46 -19.79 24.46 -3.30
CA PHE A 46 -19.58 23.22 -4.07
C PHE A 46 -18.57 22.26 -3.41
N GLU A 47 -17.48 22.79 -2.85
CA GLU A 47 -16.49 21.96 -2.14
C GLU A 47 -17.05 21.38 -0.84
N GLU A 48 -17.89 22.11 -0.11
CA GLU A 48 -18.55 21.60 1.10
C GLU A 48 -19.57 20.51 0.76
N TYR A 49 -20.32 20.68 -0.34
CA TYR A 49 -21.21 19.65 -0.86
C TYR A 49 -20.41 18.37 -1.19
N LYS A 50 -19.30 18.52 -1.91
CA LYS A 50 -18.43 17.40 -2.27
C LYS A 50 -17.82 16.72 -1.04
N ASP A 51 -17.28 17.50 -0.10
CA ASP A 51 -16.69 17.00 1.14
C ASP A 51 -17.72 16.22 1.98
N MET A 52 -18.96 16.73 2.08
CA MET A 52 -20.06 16.05 2.80
C MET A 52 -20.47 14.73 2.14
N ASN A 53 -20.50 14.71 0.80
CA ASN A 53 -21.00 13.57 0.01
C ASN A 53 -19.93 12.54 -0.35
N ARG A 54 -18.68 12.72 0.07
CA ARG A 54 -17.67 11.65 -0.05
C ARG A 54 -18.10 10.42 0.73
N ARG A 55 -18.26 9.31 0.02
CA ARG A 55 -18.63 8.04 0.66
C ARG A 55 -17.39 7.34 1.20
N PHE A 56 -17.47 6.91 2.44
CA PHE A 56 -16.35 6.26 3.11
C PHE A 56 -16.02 4.89 2.49
N ASN A 57 -17.01 4.16 2.00
CA ASN A 57 -16.80 2.90 1.27
C ASN A 57 -16.00 3.12 -0.03
N ILE A 58 -16.29 4.18 -0.78
CA ILE A 58 -15.54 4.55 -1.99
C ILE A 58 -14.11 4.95 -1.60
N ALA A 59 -13.93 5.71 -0.51
CA ALA A 59 -12.60 6.01 0.02
C ALA A 59 -11.80 4.73 0.36
N ILE A 60 -12.47 3.75 0.99
CA ILE A 60 -11.87 2.46 1.29
C ILE A 60 -11.46 1.74 0.00
N ALA A 61 -12.32 1.74 -1.02
CA ALA A 61 -12.04 1.14 -2.32
C ALA A 61 -10.85 1.82 -3.01
N TRP A 62 -10.81 3.16 -3.03
CA TRP A 62 -9.70 3.91 -3.65
C TRP A 62 -8.35 3.57 -3.06
N SER A 63 -8.23 3.46 -1.74
CA SER A 63 -6.93 3.07 -1.17
C SER A 63 -6.67 1.57 -1.11
N ALA A 64 -7.53 0.73 -1.68
CA ALA A 64 -7.11 -0.63 -2.02
C ALA A 64 -6.18 -0.64 -3.26
N ILE A 65 -6.20 0.44 -4.06
CA ILE A 65 -5.33 0.60 -5.21
C ILE A 65 -3.93 0.98 -4.69
N PRO A 66 -2.87 0.28 -5.11
CA PRO A 66 -1.51 0.49 -4.63
C PRO A 66 -0.83 1.71 -5.28
N ILE A 67 -1.53 2.84 -5.36
CA ILE A 67 -1.02 4.11 -5.89
C ILE A 67 -0.86 5.09 -4.72
N PRO A 68 0.36 5.54 -4.43
CA PRO A 68 0.56 6.48 -3.35
C PRO A 68 -0.14 7.82 -3.57
N GLY A 69 -0.69 8.37 -2.49
CA GLY A 69 -1.42 9.64 -2.51
C GLY A 69 -2.86 9.56 -3.03
N ILE A 70 -3.35 8.38 -3.42
CA ILE A 70 -4.68 8.21 -4.02
C ILE A 70 -5.81 8.50 -3.03
N THR A 71 -5.59 8.21 -1.74
CA THR A 71 -6.56 8.49 -0.69
C THR A 71 -6.66 9.97 -0.43
N HIS A 72 -5.52 10.67 -0.32
CA HIS A 72 -5.49 12.12 -0.22
C HIS A 72 -6.05 12.80 -1.47
N TYR A 73 -5.85 12.20 -2.66
CA TYR A 73 -6.44 12.70 -3.90
C TYR A 73 -7.97 12.63 -3.85
N TYR A 74 -8.51 11.46 -3.46
CA TYR A 74 -9.94 11.30 -3.26
C TYR A 74 -10.46 12.29 -2.20
N ALA A 75 -9.74 12.47 -1.09
CA ALA A 75 -9.99 13.46 -0.04
C ALA A 75 -9.84 14.93 -0.49
N GLY A 76 -9.57 15.20 -1.77
CA GLY A 76 -9.45 16.56 -2.32
C GLY A 76 -8.18 17.29 -1.90
N GLU A 77 -7.24 16.62 -1.24
CA GLU A 77 -5.96 17.17 -0.84
C GLU A 77 -4.92 17.01 -1.95
N LYS A 78 -5.20 17.63 -3.10
CA LYS A 78 -4.40 17.48 -4.34
C LYS A 78 -2.91 17.76 -4.14
N LYS A 79 -2.56 18.74 -3.30
CA LYS A 79 -1.15 19.07 -3.01
C LYS A 79 -0.45 17.95 -2.24
N MET A 80 -1.12 17.38 -1.23
CA MET A 80 -0.58 16.29 -0.44
C MET A 80 -0.52 15.00 -1.26
N ALA A 81 -1.57 14.70 -2.02
CA ALA A 81 -1.62 13.58 -2.96
C ALA A 81 -0.43 13.58 -3.92
N LYS A 82 -0.12 14.73 -4.54
CA LYS A 82 1.04 14.87 -5.43
C LYS A 82 2.36 14.64 -4.68
N ARG A 83 2.49 15.15 -3.46
CA ARG A 83 3.71 14.97 -2.66
C ARG A 83 3.96 13.49 -2.35
N LEU A 84 2.92 12.77 -1.93
CA LEU A 84 2.99 11.33 -1.66
C LEU A 84 3.34 10.58 -2.94
N LEU A 85 2.67 10.86 -4.06
CA LEU A 85 3.00 10.27 -5.36
C LEU A 85 4.49 10.45 -5.74
N TYR A 86 5.05 11.65 -5.59
CA TYR A 86 6.48 11.89 -5.87
C TYR A 86 7.41 11.16 -4.89
N MET A 87 7.02 11.01 -3.63
CA MET A 87 7.77 10.25 -2.64
C MET A 87 7.80 8.77 -2.99
N GLY A 88 6.65 8.20 -3.39
CA GLY A 88 6.57 6.84 -3.92
C GLY A 88 7.42 6.64 -5.19
N LEU A 89 7.38 7.57 -6.14
CA LEU A 89 8.26 7.54 -7.31
C LEU A 89 9.74 7.56 -6.93
N GLY A 90 10.11 8.37 -5.92
CA GLY A 90 11.46 8.40 -5.37
C GLY A 90 11.88 7.07 -4.74
N GLY A 91 10.97 6.40 -4.02
CA GLY A 91 11.20 5.07 -3.46
C GLY A 91 11.45 4.01 -4.54
N ILE A 92 10.66 4.02 -5.63
CA ILE A 92 10.88 3.13 -6.78
C ILE A 92 12.23 3.42 -7.44
N ALA A 93 12.57 4.69 -7.67
CA ALA A 93 13.85 5.07 -8.25
C ALA A 93 15.03 4.61 -7.38
N SER A 94 14.91 4.73 -6.06
CA SER A 94 15.92 4.25 -5.10
C SER A 94 16.13 2.74 -5.22
N ILE A 95 15.07 1.95 -5.38
CA ILE A 95 15.18 0.51 -5.58
C ILE A 95 15.89 0.19 -6.89
N ILE A 96 15.54 0.89 -7.98
CA ILE A 96 16.17 0.69 -9.29
C ILE A 96 17.67 1.01 -9.23
N ILE A 97 18.03 2.14 -8.62
CA ILE A 97 19.42 2.55 -8.44
C ILE A 97 20.17 1.50 -7.61
N GLY A 98 19.61 1.10 -6.47
CA GLY A 98 20.21 0.06 -5.64
C GLY A 98 20.38 -1.28 -6.38
N GLY A 99 19.37 -1.71 -7.15
CA GLY A 99 19.47 -2.90 -7.99
C GLY A 99 20.56 -2.81 -9.05
N SER A 100 20.78 -1.63 -9.64
CA SER A 100 21.83 -1.40 -10.64
C SER A 100 23.24 -1.33 -10.06
N MET A 101 23.38 -1.06 -8.75
CA MET A 101 24.66 -0.99 -8.05
C MET A 101 25.11 -2.36 -7.53
N ASN A 102 24.24 -3.37 -7.56
CA ASN A 102 24.60 -4.71 -7.15
C ASN A 102 25.39 -5.38 -8.29
N GLY A 103 26.65 -5.72 -8.01
CA GLY A 103 27.48 -6.49 -8.93
C GLY A 103 27.03 -7.95 -9.03
N GLU A 104 27.50 -8.65 -10.06
CA GLU A 104 27.35 -10.11 -10.11
C GLU A 104 28.14 -10.74 -8.95
N PRO A 105 27.63 -11.82 -8.34
CA PRO A 105 28.39 -12.57 -7.35
C PRO A 105 29.72 -13.01 -7.97
N SER A 106 30.83 -12.62 -7.37
CA SER A 106 32.17 -12.94 -7.84
C SER A 106 32.94 -13.75 -6.81
N TRP A 107 33.95 -14.47 -7.28
CA TRP A 107 34.91 -15.08 -6.38
C TRP A 107 35.78 -13.99 -5.72
N PRO A 108 36.36 -14.25 -4.53
CA PRO A 108 37.29 -13.34 -3.89
C PRO A 108 38.40 -12.92 -4.86
N ASP A 109 38.79 -11.64 -4.83
CA ASP A 109 39.86 -11.13 -5.68
C ASP A 109 41.22 -11.69 -5.23
N THR A 110 41.69 -12.74 -5.91
CA THR A 110 42.99 -13.38 -5.66
C THR A 110 44.09 -12.84 -6.59
N THR A 111 43.97 -11.61 -7.11
CA THR A 111 45.00 -11.02 -8.00
C THR A 111 46.36 -10.90 -7.30
N ASN A 112 46.38 -10.76 -5.97
CA ASN A 112 47.59 -10.86 -5.17
C ASN A 112 47.94 -12.33 -4.89
N SER A 113 49.16 -12.73 -5.25
CA SER A 113 49.63 -14.14 -5.17
C SER A 113 49.57 -14.74 -3.76
N GLU A 114 49.73 -13.93 -2.72
CA GLU A 114 49.69 -14.38 -1.32
C GLU A 114 48.31 -14.86 -0.87
N ILE A 115 47.24 -14.31 -1.45
CA ILE A 115 45.86 -14.66 -1.10
C ILE A 115 45.41 -15.90 -1.89
N ARG A 116 45.96 -16.13 -3.09
CA ARG A 116 45.63 -17.29 -3.92
C ARG A 116 45.92 -18.62 -3.21
N ASP A 117 47.03 -18.70 -2.48
CA ASP A 117 47.47 -19.94 -1.84
C ASP A 117 46.54 -20.38 -0.69
N LEU A 118 45.74 -19.46 -0.15
CA LEU A 118 44.71 -19.71 0.86
C LEU A 118 43.50 -20.47 0.31
N TYR A 119 43.34 -20.54 -1.02
CA TYR A 119 42.21 -21.20 -1.66
C TYR A 119 42.63 -22.47 -2.41
N ALA A 120 41.77 -23.48 -2.42
CA ALA A 120 41.83 -24.64 -3.29
C ALA A 120 40.68 -24.53 -4.31
N ILE A 121 41.01 -24.57 -5.59
CA ILE A 121 40.04 -24.36 -6.68
C ILE A 121 39.96 -25.63 -7.51
N TYR A 122 38.73 -26.12 -7.68
CA TYR A 122 38.42 -27.26 -8.51
C TYR A 122 37.61 -26.80 -9.73
N ASN A 123 37.83 -27.45 -10.87
CA ASN A 123 37.13 -27.17 -12.13
C ASN A 123 37.23 -25.71 -12.59
N LEU A 124 38.41 -25.10 -12.44
CA LEU A 124 38.70 -23.72 -12.83
C LEU A 124 38.29 -23.45 -14.29
N GLY A 125 37.50 -22.39 -14.50
CA GLY A 125 37.06 -21.96 -15.83
C GLY A 125 35.93 -22.78 -16.44
N THR A 126 35.27 -23.63 -15.65
CA THR A 126 34.02 -24.31 -16.03
C THR A 126 32.83 -23.75 -15.24
N ASP A 127 31.61 -24.01 -15.70
CA ASP A 127 30.39 -23.56 -15.01
C ASP A 127 30.24 -24.18 -13.60
N ASP A 128 30.91 -25.30 -13.33
CA ASP A 128 30.94 -26.03 -12.05
C ASP A 128 32.20 -25.73 -11.21
N GLU A 129 32.73 -24.50 -11.34
CA GLU A 129 33.87 -24.04 -10.54
C GLU A 129 33.53 -24.03 -9.04
N GLU A 130 34.38 -24.65 -8.23
CA GLU A 130 34.22 -24.70 -6.78
C GLU A 130 35.47 -24.17 -6.07
N TRP A 131 35.28 -23.24 -5.14
CA TRP A 131 36.35 -22.70 -4.31
C TRP A 131 36.22 -23.20 -2.88
N TYR A 132 37.36 -23.53 -2.29
CA TYR A 132 37.48 -23.95 -0.90
C TYR A 132 38.54 -23.12 -0.19
N GLU A 133 38.24 -22.60 0.99
CA GLU A 133 39.22 -21.96 1.87
C GLU A 133 40.03 -23.03 2.63
N LYS A 134 41.34 -22.87 2.69
CA LYS A 134 42.27 -23.77 3.40
C LYS A 134 42.51 -23.26 4.82
N ILE A 135 41.89 -23.90 5.80
CA ILE A 135 42.08 -23.58 7.22
C ILE A 135 43.12 -24.54 7.81
N PRO A 136 44.30 -24.07 8.28
CA PRO A 136 45.30 -24.96 8.88
C PRO A 136 44.78 -25.55 10.20
N VAL A 137 44.83 -26.87 10.34
CA VAL A 137 44.29 -27.59 11.50
C VAL A 137 45.35 -28.31 12.35
N SER A 138 46.49 -28.68 11.75
CA SER A 138 47.61 -29.30 12.47
C SER A 138 48.92 -29.06 11.72
N ILE A 139 50.02 -29.00 12.44
CA ILE A 139 51.38 -28.93 11.89
C ILE A 139 52.17 -30.11 12.47
N GLU A 140 52.47 -31.09 11.63
CA GLU A 140 53.23 -32.27 12.00
C GLU A 140 54.42 -32.43 11.04
N ASN A 141 55.63 -32.65 11.56
CA ASN A 141 56.83 -32.88 10.77
C ASN A 141 57.06 -31.89 9.63
N ASN A 142 56.84 -30.59 9.89
CA ASN A 142 57.00 -29.52 8.91
C ASN A 142 56.01 -29.57 7.73
N GLN A 143 54.93 -30.37 7.85
CA GLN A 143 53.80 -30.42 6.92
C GLN A 143 52.54 -29.90 7.61
N THR A 144 51.91 -28.89 7.01
CA THR A 144 50.66 -28.32 7.50
C THR A 144 49.47 -29.07 6.90
N SER A 145 48.62 -29.64 7.74
CA SER A 145 47.34 -30.22 7.33
C SER A 145 46.27 -29.13 7.28
N TYR A 146 45.48 -29.12 6.20
CA TYR A 146 44.41 -28.14 5.99
C TYR A 146 43.04 -28.81 5.99
N LYS A 147 42.07 -28.16 6.62
CA LYS A 147 40.64 -28.42 6.41
C LYS A 147 40.17 -27.53 5.27
N LEU A 148 39.46 -28.11 4.31
CA LEU A 148 38.85 -27.39 3.20
C LEU A 148 37.40 -27.02 3.55
N GLU A 149 37.07 -25.75 3.47
CA GLU A 149 35.71 -25.25 3.67
C GLU A 149 35.19 -24.63 2.37
N LYS A 150 34.07 -25.13 1.85
CA LYS A 150 33.51 -24.64 0.59
C LYS A 150 33.02 -23.21 0.76
N ILE A 151 33.50 -22.30 -0.08
CA ILE A 151 33.05 -20.91 -0.10
C ILE A 151 32.10 -20.67 -1.28
N ASN A 152 31.18 -19.73 -1.11
CA ASN A 152 30.27 -19.30 -2.15
C ASN A 152 30.76 -17.95 -2.71
N LYS A 153 30.37 -17.63 -3.94
CA LYS A 153 30.60 -16.31 -4.52
C LYS A 153 29.98 -15.24 -3.63
N GLU A 154 30.76 -14.22 -3.30
CA GLU A 154 30.29 -13.08 -2.53
C GLU A 154 29.68 -12.06 -3.49
N SER A 155 28.49 -11.57 -3.18
CA SER A 155 27.90 -10.45 -3.92
C SER A 155 28.24 -9.16 -3.21
N ASP A 156 28.79 -8.19 -3.94
CA ASP A 156 29.00 -6.86 -3.39
C ASP A 156 27.63 -6.16 -3.24
N ASN A 157 27.11 -6.11 -2.02
CA ASN A 157 25.76 -5.60 -1.72
C ASN A 157 25.76 -4.06 -1.55
N ALA A 158 26.54 -3.37 -2.39
CA ALA A 158 26.69 -1.91 -2.33
C ALA A 158 25.35 -1.18 -2.54
N GLY A 159 24.42 -1.78 -3.29
CA GLY A 159 23.08 -1.24 -3.54
C GLY A 159 22.01 -1.60 -2.51
N GLY A 160 22.31 -2.51 -1.57
CA GLY A 160 21.33 -3.02 -0.60
C GLY A 160 20.69 -1.92 0.27
N LEU A 161 21.47 -0.88 0.62
CA LEU A 161 20.96 0.26 1.39
C LEU A 161 19.91 1.06 0.62
N PHE A 162 20.11 1.30 -0.67
CA PHE A 162 19.16 2.03 -1.52
C PHE A 162 17.88 1.25 -1.76
N ILE A 163 17.98 -0.09 -1.91
CA ILE A 163 16.82 -0.97 -1.98
C ILE A 163 16.02 -0.90 -0.68
N ALA A 164 16.69 -1.07 0.47
CA ALA A 164 16.05 -1.02 1.78
C ALA A 164 15.38 0.35 2.03
N ALA A 165 16.08 1.45 1.73
CA ALA A 165 15.54 2.80 1.85
C ALA A 165 14.30 3.00 0.96
N GLY A 166 14.36 2.55 -0.29
CA GLY A 166 13.23 2.65 -1.21
C GLY A 166 11.99 1.87 -0.75
N ILE A 167 12.18 0.67 -0.19
CA ILE A 167 11.11 -0.13 0.42
C ILE A 167 10.50 0.59 1.62
N ILE A 168 11.32 1.14 2.52
CA ILE A 168 10.85 1.89 3.70
C ILE A 168 10.04 3.12 3.28
N ILE A 169 10.52 3.87 2.29
CA ILE A 169 9.82 5.04 1.74
C ILE A 169 8.45 4.61 1.19
N LEU A 170 8.39 3.57 0.36
CA LEU A 170 7.13 3.09 -0.24
C LEU A 170 6.14 2.60 0.83
N ALA A 171 6.60 1.79 1.78
CA ALA A 171 5.76 1.28 2.85
C ALA A 171 5.22 2.42 3.73
N GLY A 172 6.09 3.36 4.11
CA GLY A 172 5.70 4.52 4.91
C GLY A 172 4.71 5.43 4.19
N ASP A 173 4.95 5.71 2.91
CA ASP A 173 4.07 6.52 2.05
C ASP A 173 2.68 5.89 1.90
N PHE A 174 2.63 4.57 1.67
CA PHE A 174 1.38 3.82 1.53
C PHE A 174 0.57 3.79 2.84
N ILE A 175 1.22 3.49 3.97
CA ILE A 175 0.57 3.49 5.29
C ILE A 175 0.06 4.89 5.65
N TYR A 176 0.88 5.91 5.39
CA TYR A 176 0.51 7.29 5.65
C TYR A 176 -0.72 7.71 4.84
N ASP A 177 -0.71 7.49 3.52
CA ASP A 177 -1.83 7.85 2.64
C ASP A 177 -3.14 7.19 3.11
N ARG A 178 -3.10 5.90 3.48
CA ARG A 178 -4.28 5.16 3.93
C ARG A 178 -4.86 5.74 5.23
N LEU A 179 -4.05 5.82 6.27
CA LEU A 179 -4.53 6.18 7.60
C LEU A 179 -4.93 7.64 7.67
N TRP A 180 -4.08 8.54 7.18
CA TRP A 180 -4.32 9.97 7.26
C TRP A 180 -5.30 10.44 6.19
N GLY A 181 -5.28 9.86 4.99
CA GLY A 181 -6.25 10.19 3.95
C GLY A 181 -7.69 9.83 4.35
N LEU A 182 -7.91 8.64 4.94
CA LEU A 182 -9.23 8.24 5.43
C LEU A 182 -9.70 9.13 6.58
N LYS A 183 -8.83 9.40 7.55
CA LYS A 183 -9.11 10.33 8.65
C LYS A 183 -9.50 11.72 8.13
N LYS A 184 -8.80 12.21 7.11
CA LYS A 184 -9.10 13.53 6.53
C LYS A 184 -10.48 13.60 5.89
N ILE A 185 -10.92 12.52 5.24
CA ILE A 185 -12.25 12.45 4.65
C ILE A 185 -13.32 12.55 5.74
N GLU A 186 -13.14 11.81 6.83
CA GLU A 186 -14.04 11.88 7.99
C GLU A 186 -14.07 13.29 8.61
N GLU A 187 -12.90 13.88 8.90
CA GLU A 187 -12.80 15.25 9.43
C GLU A 187 -13.51 16.29 8.56
N LYS A 188 -13.36 16.19 7.23
CA LYS A 188 -14.01 17.11 6.27
C LYS A 188 -15.53 16.92 6.26
N ARG A 189 -16.00 15.66 6.26
CA ARG A 189 -17.43 15.34 6.35
C ARG A 189 -18.04 15.85 7.64
N ASP A 190 -17.36 15.64 8.76
CA ASP A 190 -17.84 16.03 10.09
C ASP A 190 -17.85 17.55 10.25
N ARG A 191 -16.87 18.24 9.69
CA ARG A 191 -16.87 19.72 9.65
C ARG A 191 -18.10 20.27 8.95
N VAL A 192 -18.46 19.74 7.79
CA VAL A 192 -19.64 20.20 7.04
C VAL A 192 -20.92 19.81 7.79
N ARG A 193 -21.02 18.57 8.27
CA ARG A 193 -22.15 18.10 9.09
C ARG A 193 -22.33 18.93 10.36
N TYR A 194 -21.26 19.34 11.04
CA TYR A 194 -21.33 20.21 12.21
C TYR A 194 -21.81 21.62 11.83
N LYS A 195 -21.26 22.21 10.76
CA LYS A 195 -21.62 23.57 10.29
C LYS A 195 -23.12 23.67 9.95
N TYR A 196 -23.66 22.70 9.21
CA TYR A 196 -25.06 22.72 8.77
C TYR A 196 -26.01 21.99 9.73
N GLY A 197 -25.55 20.97 10.46
CA GLY A 197 -26.31 20.31 11.51
C GLY A 197 -26.65 21.26 12.66
N LYS A 198 -25.78 22.22 13.00
CA LYS A 198 -26.10 23.30 13.96
C LYS A 198 -27.19 24.26 13.46
N LYS A 199 -27.37 24.40 12.13
CA LYS A 199 -28.45 25.23 11.54
C LYS A 199 -29.80 24.51 11.59
N ILE A 200 -29.79 23.18 11.51
CA ILE A 200 -30.98 22.34 11.66
C ILE A 200 -31.23 22.14 13.16
N LYS A 201 -31.92 23.08 13.82
CA LYS A 201 -32.45 22.88 15.18
C LYS A 201 -33.61 21.87 15.16
N MET A 202 -33.33 20.57 14.99
CA MET A 202 -34.30 19.53 15.31
C MET A 202 -34.23 19.25 16.82
N SER A 203 -35.13 19.85 17.61
CA SER A 203 -35.35 19.42 18.99
C SER A 203 -36.42 18.32 19.00
N PHE A 204 -35.99 17.06 19.09
CA PHE A 204 -36.89 15.96 19.42
C PHE A 204 -37.12 15.97 20.93
N THR A 205 -38.35 16.24 21.34
CA THR A 205 -38.74 16.06 22.74
C THR A 205 -39.53 14.76 22.82
N PRO A 206 -38.89 13.64 23.23
CA PRO A 206 -39.62 12.40 23.44
C PRO A 206 -40.57 12.61 24.61
N LYS A 207 -41.88 12.51 24.36
CA LYS A 207 -42.88 12.46 25.43
C LYS A 207 -43.23 10.99 25.64
N ILE A 208 -42.80 10.48 26.78
CA ILE A 208 -43.22 9.16 27.27
C ILE A 208 -44.52 9.40 28.05
N GLY A 209 -45.62 8.86 27.54
CA GLY A 209 -46.94 9.01 28.14
C GLY A 209 -47.61 7.65 28.30
N PHE A 210 -48.34 7.49 29.39
CA PHE A 210 -49.20 6.32 29.60
C PHE A 210 -50.62 6.71 29.17
N GLN A 211 -51.07 6.20 28.03
CA GLN A 211 -52.44 6.41 27.54
C GLN A 211 -53.10 5.05 27.34
N ASN A 212 -54.30 4.88 27.92
CA ASN A 212 -55.15 3.71 27.77
C ASN A 212 -54.46 2.37 28.08
N GLY A 213 -53.66 2.29 29.15
CA GLY A 213 -53.03 1.04 29.60
C GLY A 213 -51.80 0.60 28.80
N HIS A 214 -51.38 1.37 27.80
CA HIS A 214 -50.20 1.09 27.00
C HIS A 214 -49.13 2.18 27.15
N LEU A 215 -47.86 1.77 27.16
CA LEU A 215 -46.72 2.68 27.17
C LEU A 215 -46.53 3.23 25.75
N GLY A 216 -46.89 4.50 25.53
CA GLY A 216 -46.79 5.16 24.25
C GLY A 216 -45.53 6.01 24.13
N LEU A 217 -44.77 5.82 23.06
CA LEU A 217 -43.69 6.73 22.65
C LEU A 217 -44.26 7.75 21.65
N SER A 218 -44.35 9.02 22.06
CA SER A 218 -44.70 10.13 21.18
C SER A 218 -43.45 10.95 20.84
N LEU A 219 -43.14 11.05 19.55
CA LEU A 219 -42.09 11.92 19.03
C LEU A 219 -42.75 13.20 18.50
N ASN A 220 -42.53 14.32 19.19
CA ASN A 220 -42.91 15.63 18.67
C ASN A 220 -41.69 16.30 18.03
N SER A 221 -41.78 16.63 16.75
CA SER A 221 -40.72 17.30 15.99
C SER A 221 -41.12 18.74 15.73
N ASN A 222 -40.46 19.68 16.40
CA ASN A 222 -40.58 21.10 16.06
C ASN A 222 -39.53 21.44 15.00
N PHE A 223 -39.97 21.59 13.75
CA PHE A 223 -39.13 22.06 12.65
C PHE A 223 -39.27 23.58 12.57
N ASN A 224 -38.23 24.32 12.95
CA ASN A 224 -38.23 25.79 12.92
C ASN A 224 -37.14 26.26 11.95
N ILE A 225 -37.54 26.61 10.72
CA ILE A 225 -36.66 27.22 9.72
C ILE A 225 -36.79 28.73 9.90
N LYS A 226 -35.73 29.40 10.36
CA LYS A 226 -35.62 30.85 10.18
C LYS A 226 -35.16 31.08 8.75
N ILE A 227 -36.08 31.60 7.92
CA ILE A 227 -35.79 32.20 6.62
C ILE A 227 -35.14 33.56 6.86
#